data_AF-A0A0B2UKW1-F1
#
_entry.id   AF-A0A0B2UKW1-F1
#
_cell.length_a   1.000
_cell.length_b   1.000
_cell.length_c   1.000
_cell.angle_alpha   90.00
_cell.angle_beta   90.00
_cell.angle_gamma   90.00
#
_symmetry.space_group_name_H-M   'P 1'
#
loop_
_entity.id
_entity.type
_entity.pdbx_description
1 polymer ?
#
loop_
_entity_poly.entity_id
_entity_poly.type
_entity_poly.pdbx_seq_one_letter_code
_entity_poly.pdbx_strand_id
1 'polypeptide(L)'
;MNAPRSQSEIPQEYLNNENPFAYMQSYGDAPVIDPKIKADMDIMLQMQPKYISIGINNHVLRTEQVTKTNTLIELHILYLLNEGLQTLRNNAEMGMHVNGSISDAAGLSMGAEMNARASVESLLKSNIDDQKVLDIMIRINRLKLLRSQERLREKVYYALRNSIAPETVQSSVFPLPIMEDALSDAIEYVKLCRPPVVCTHPQSSHDEEYESSYTTTENED
;
A
#
# COMPACT_ATOMS: atom_id res chain seq x y z
N MET A 1 13.18 -2.03 -43.68
CA MET A 1 13.91 -2.74 -42.60
C MET A 1 14.15 -1.74 -41.49
N ASN A 2 13.42 -1.84 -40.39
CA ASN A 2 13.59 -0.93 -39.25
C ASN A 2 14.67 -1.49 -38.33
N ALA A 3 15.73 -0.70 -38.09
CA ALA A 3 16.79 -1.04 -37.15
C ALA A 3 16.21 -1.14 -35.72
N PRO A 4 16.71 -2.08 -34.89
CA PRO A 4 16.33 -2.13 -33.48
C PRO A 4 16.76 -0.83 -32.79
N ARG A 5 15.80 -0.16 -32.14
CA ARG A 5 16.09 0.99 -31.27
C ARG A 5 17.00 0.50 -30.15
N SER A 6 18.24 1.00 -30.11
CA SER A 6 19.10 0.85 -28.95
C SER A 6 18.36 1.41 -27.74
N GLN A 7 18.19 0.57 -26.72
CA GLN A 7 17.84 1.06 -25.39
C GLN A 7 18.90 2.11 -25.06
N SER A 8 18.45 3.31 -24.73
CA SER A 8 19.29 4.40 -24.25
C SER A 8 20.24 3.86 -23.18
N GLU A 9 21.52 3.74 -23.50
CA GLU A 9 22.57 3.42 -22.55
C GLU A 9 22.48 4.45 -21.43
N ILE A 10 22.14 3.99 -20.23
CA ILE A 10 22.25 4.79 -19.02
C ILE A 10 23.73 5.22 -18.96
N PRO A 11 24.05 6.53 -18.88
CA PRO A 11 25.42 6.97 -18.83
C PRO A 11 26.16 6.27 -17.68
N GLN A 12 27.30 5.65 -17.99
CA GLN A 12 28.06 4.81 -17.06
C GLN A 12 28.41 5.53 -15.73
N GLU A 13 28.49 6.86 -15.79
CA GLU A 13 28.66 7.75 -14.64
C GLU A 13 27.56 7.60 -13.57
N TYR A 14 26.30 7.35 -13.98
CA TYR A 14 25.19 7.13 -13.04
C TYR A 14 25.25 5.76 -12.37
N LEU A 15 25.72 4.72 -13.08
CA LEU A 15 25.91 3.38 -12.53
C LEU A 15 27.08 3.34 -11.53
N ASN A 16 28.09 4.19 -11.72
CA ASN A 16 29.24 4.27 -10.83
C ASN A 16 28.94 5.06 -9.54
N ASN A 17 28.06 6.05 -9.56
CA ASN A 17 27.77 6.87 -8.37
C ASN A 17 26.96 6.14 -7.28
N GLU A 18 26.29 5.03 -7.61
CA GLU A 18 25.56 4.21 -6.63
C GLU A 18 26.33 2.95 -6.18
N ASN A 19 27.47 2.63 -6.81
CA ASN A 19 28.36 1.60 -6.30
C ASN A 19 29.27 2.23 -5.23
N PRO A 20 29.14 1.88 -3.94
CA PRO A 20 29.95 2.46 -2.86
C PRO A 20 31.45 2.21 -3.04
N PHE A 21 31.85 1.34 -3.97
CA PHE A 21 33.22 1.00 -4.28
C PHE A 21 33.74 1.58 -5.61
N ALA A 22 32.94 2.35 -6.35
CA ALA A 22 33.41 3.00 -7.60
C ALA A 22 34.59 3.95 -7.35
N TYR A 23 34.66 4.54 -6.15
CA TYR A 23 35.79 5.39 -5.72
C TYR A 23 37.10 4.62 -5.53
N MET A 24 37.10 3.29 -5.59
CA MET A 24 38.29 2.47 -5.40
C MET A 24 39.10 2.25 -6.69
N GLN A 25 38.64 2.71 -7.85
CA GLN A 25 39.39 2.58 -9.10
C GLN A 25 40.76 3.26 -9.06
N SER A 26 40.92 4.30 -8.23
CA SER A 26 42.18 5.03 -8.02
C SER A 26 43.15 4.36 -7.02
N TYR A 27 42.75 3.27 -6.34
CA TYR A 27 43.63 2.57 -5.40
C TYR A 27 44.78 1.82 -6.11
N GLY A 28 44.59 1.42 -7.37
CA GLY A 28 45.64 0.73 -8.14
C GLY A 28 46.90 1.57 -8.33
N ASP A 29 46.76 2.90 -8.34
CA ASP A 29 47.83 3.87 -8.60
C ASP A 29 48.41 4.50 -7.33
N ALA A 30 47.91 4.13 -6.14
CA ALA A 30 48.42 4.66 -4.88
C ALA A 30 49.81 4.06 -4.57
N PRO A 31 50.84 4.90 -4.37
CA PRO A 31 52.25 4.45 -4.32
C PRO A 31 52.64 3.66 -3.06
N VAL A 32 51.76 3.56 -2.05
CA VAL A 32 52.07 2.92 -0.77
C VAL A 32 50.84 2.17 -0.24
N ILE A 33 50.56 0.99 -0.78
CA ILE A 33 49.60 0.05 -0.20
C ILE A 33 50.34 -1.23 0.15
N ASP A 34 50.17 -1.70 1.39
CA ASP A 34 50.66 -2.99 1.84
C ASP A 34 50.24 -4.09 0.84
N PRO A 35 51.16 -4.95 0.36
CA PRO A 35 50.85 -6.02 -0.58
C PRO A 35 49.66 -6.89 -0.17
N LYS A 36 49.48 -7.10 1.14
CA LYS A 36 48.36 -7.87 1.69
C LYS A 36 47.03 -7.13 1.53
N ILE A 37 47.00 -5.84 1.82
CA ILE A 37 45.83 -4.98 1.63
C ILE A 37 45.46 -4.93 0.15
N LYS A 38 46.45 -4.82 -0.74
CA LYS A 38 46.22 -4.86 -2.19
C LYS A 38 45.58 -6.17 -2.64
N ALA A 39 46.09 -7.30 -2.18
CA ALA A 39 45.52 -8.61 -2.52
C ALA A 39 44.07 -8.76 -2.03
N ASP A 40 43.76 -8.31 -0.81
CA ASP A 40 42.40 -8.32 -0.27
C ASP A 40 41.46 -7.41 -1.07
N MET A 41 41.94 -6.24 -1.51
CA MET A 41 41.18 -5.30 -2.35
C MET A 41 40.91 -5.87 -3.75
N ASP A 42 41.90 -6.53 -4.37
CA ASP A 42 41.75 -7.16 -5.69
C ASP A 42 40.68 -8.28 -5.63
N ILE A 43 40.67 -9.07 -4.55
CA ILE A 43 39.64 -10.09 -4.31
C ILE A 43 38.27 -9.44 -4.16
N MET A 44 38.16 -8.37 -3.36
CA MET A 44 36.90 -7.64 -3.18
C MET A 44 36.36 -7.06 -4.49
N LEU A 45 37.23 -6.49 -5.33
CA LEU A 45 36.85 -5.97 -6.65
C LEU A 45 36.38 -7.08 -7.59
N GLN A 46 37.01 -8.26 -7.55
CA GLN A 46 36.59 -9.42 -8.35
C GLN A 46 35.24 -10.01 -7.90
N MET A 47 34.90 -9.90 -6.61
CA MET A 47 33.60 -10.35 -6.09
C MET A 47 32.46 -9.36 -6.37
N GLN A 48 32.75 -8.15 -6.84
CA GLN A 48 31.69 -7.20 -7.17
C GLN A 48 30.94 -7.60 -8.44
N PRO A 49 29.60 -7.50 -8.43
CA PRO A 49 28.82 -7.74 -9.62
C PRO A 49 29.19 -6.71 -10.69
N LYS A 50 29.65 -7.18 -11.86
CA LYS A 50 29.98 -6.33 -13.02
C LYS A 50 28.79 -5.52 -13.53
N TYR A 51 27.58 -5.93 -13.16
CA TYR A 51 26.32 -5.28 -13.51
C TYR A 51 25.38 -5.38 -12.30
N ILE A 52 24.99 -4.24 -11.75
CA ILE A 52 23.85 -4.19 -10.82
C ILE A 52 22.61 -4.25 -11.69
N SER A 53 21.89 -5.37 -11.66
CA SER A 53 20.62 -5.42 -12.38
C SER A 53 19.65 -4.44 -11.72
N ILE A 54 19.39 -3.30 -12.37
CA ILE A 54 18.25 -2.40 -12.07
C ILE A 54 16.94 -3.07 -12.53
N GLY A 55 16.86 -4.39 -12.43
CA GLY A 55 15.69 -5.16 -12.74
C GLY A 55 14.81 -5.16 -11.52
N ILE A 56 13.71 -4.40 -11.55
CA ILE A 56 12.70 -4.52 -10.49
C ILE A 56 12.15 -5.94 -10.57
N ASN A 57 12.28 -6.69 -9.47
CA ASN A 57 11.80 -8.05 -9.42
C ASN A 57 10.27 -8.06 -9.54
N ASN A 58 9.76 -8.45 -10.71
CA ASN A 58 8.32 -8.51 -11.01
C ASN A 58 7.53 -9.35 -10.00
N HIS A 59 8.14 -10.38 -9.41
CA HIS A 59 7.49 -11.16 -8.35
C HIS A 59 7.29 -10.33 -7.08
N VAL A 60 8.29 -9.55 -6.68
CA VAL A 60 8.22 -8.66 -5.52
C VAL A 60 7.16 -7.59 -5.74
N LEU A 61 7.15 -6.94 -6.90
CA LEU A 61 6.13 -5.95 -7.26
C LEU A 61 4.71 -6.51 -7.21
N ARG A 62 4.49 -7.69 -7.80
CA ARG A 62 3.16 -8.34 -7.77
C ARG A 62 2.73 -8.66 -6.35
N THR A 63 3.65 -9.17 -5.53
CA THR A 63 3.37 -9.51 -4.13
C THR A 63 3.01 -8.27 -3.32
N GLU A 64 3.76 -7.18 -3.50
CA GLU A 64 3.51 -5.90 -2.85
C GLU A 64 2.16 -5.30 -3.29
N GLN A 65 1.88 -5.29 -4.60
CA GLN A 65 0.61 -4.81 -5.14
C GLN A 65 -0.58 -5.58 -4.57
N VAL A 66 -0.50 -6.92 -4.58
CA VAL A 66 -1.54 -7.78 -3.99
C VAL A 66 -1.73 -7.47 -2.51
N THR A 67 -0.64 -7.27 -1.76
CA THR A 67 -0.70 -6.93 -0.34
C THR A 67 -1.39 -5.59 -0.12
N LYS A 68 -0.99 -4.55 -0.87
CA LYS A 68 -1.60 -3.21 -0.81
C LYS A 68 -3.09 -3.25 -1.12
N THR A 69 -3.50 -3.96 -2.19
CA THR A 69 -4.90 -4.12 -2.57
C THR A 69 -5.70 -4.79 -1.46
N ASN A 70 -5.17 -5.82 -0.80
CA ASN A 70 -5.88 -6.46 0.32
C ASN A 70 -6.06 -5.51 1.49
N THR A 71 -5.00 -4.78 1.86
CA THR A 71 -5.07 -3.81 2.95
C THR A 71 -6.14 -2.76 2.68
N LEU A 72 -6.25 -2.27 1.44
CA LEU A 72 -7.30 -1.34 1.05
C LEU A 72 -8.70 -1.95 1.15
N ILE A 73 -8.87 -3.19 0.71
CA ILE A 73 -10.15 -3.91 0.83
C ILE A 73 -10.55 -4.06 2.31
N GLU A 74 -9.62 -4.47 3.17
CA GLU A 74 -9.85 -4.63 4.60
C GLU A 74 -10.22 -3.32 5.29
N LEU A 75 -9.53 -2.23 4.95
CA LEU A 75 -9.85 -0.89 5.45
C LEU A 75 -11.24 -0.43 4.97
N HIS A 76 -11.62 -0.75 3.74
CA HIS A 76 -12.93 -0.37 3.23
C HIS A 76 -14.06 -1.19 3.87
N ILE A 77 -13.84 -2.48 4.14
CA ILE A 77 -14.78 -3.30 4.92
C ILE A 77 -15.00 -2.71 6.31
N LEU A 78 -13.93 -2.29 6.99
CA LEU A 78 -14.04 -1.61 8.29
C LEU A 78 -14.87 -0.32 8.23
N TYR A 79 -14.61 0.50 7.21
CA TYR A 79 -15.38 1.72 6.98
C TYR A 79 -16.88 1.42 6.83
N LEU A 80 -17.24 0.41 6.03
CA LEU A 80 -18.62 -0.01 5.81
C LEU A 80 -19.27 -0.56 7.08
N LEU A 81 -18.53 -1.31 7.90
CA LEU A 81 -19.03 -1.78 9.19
C LEU A 81 -19.36 -0.61 10.14
N ASN A 82 -18.49 0.40 10.19
CA ASN A 82 -18.73 1.60 10.97
C ASN A 82 -19.92 2.42 10.43
N GLU A 83 -20.03 2.57 9.11
CA GLU A 83 -21.19 3.18 8.44
C GLU A 83 -22.51 2.47 8.82
N GLY A 84 -22.49 1.14 8.84
CA GLY A 84 -23.62 0.32 9.26
C GLY A 84 -24.01 0.56 10.73
N LEU A 85 -23.02 0.59 11.63
CA LEU A 85 -23.26 0.89 13.05
C LEU A 85 -23.88 2.27 13.26
N GLN A 86 -23.38 3.29 12.54
CA GLN A 86 -23.93 4.64 12.63
C GLN A 86 -25.37 4.70 12.09
N THR A 87 -25.67 3.93 11.04
CA THR A 87 -27.04 3.82 10.51
C THR A 87 -27.99 3.25 11.57
N LEU A 88 -27.60 2.16 12.23
CA LEU A 88 -28.38 1.57 13.33
C LEU A 88 -28.56 2.55 14.49
N ARG A 89 -27.49 3.27 14.87
CA ARG A 89 -27.53 4.27 15.93
C ARG A 89 -28.51 5.40 15.60
N ASN A 90 -28.43 5.96 14.39
CA ASN A 90 -29.32 7.03 13.94
C ASN A 90 -30.79 6.57 13.92
N ASN A 91 -31.05 5.33 13.51
CA ASN A 91 -32.39 4.76 13.53
C ASN A 91 -32.92 4.57 14.95
N ALA A 92 -32.06 4.16 15.89
CA ALA A 92 -32.40 4.05 17.32
C ALA A 92 -32.63 5.44 17.96
N GLU A 93 -31.89 6.47 17.54
CA GLU A 93 -32.07 7.85 18.03
C GLU A 93 -33.34 8.51 17.44
N MET A 94 -33.72 8.19 16.20
CA MET A 94 -34.98 8.66 15.59
C MET A 94 -36.22 7.90 16.10
N GLY A 95 -36.06 6.67 16.60
CA GLY A 95 -37.08 5.92 17.33
C GLY A 95 -36.99 6.15 18.85
N MET A 96 -37.58 7.24 19.35
CA MET A 96 -37.57 7.59 20.78
C MET A 96 -37.82 6.40 21.75
N HIS A 97 -37.02 6.35 22.82
CA HIS A 97 -37.03 5.42 23.98
C HIS A 97 -36.68 3.94 23.70
N VAL A 98 -35.38 3.62 23.75
CA VAL A 98 -34.91 2.27 24.10
C VAL A 98 -33.95 2.36 25.29
N ASN A 99 -34.40 1.82 26.42
CA ASN A 99 -33.58 1.54 27.59
C ASN A 99 -32.51 0.51 27.20
N GLY A 100 -31.29 0.96 26.98
CA GLY A 100 -30.16 0.07 26.71
C GLY A 100 -28.91 0.86 26.40
N SER A 101 -28.12 1.15 27.43
CA SER A 101 -26.86 1.88 27.34
C SER A 101 -25.91 1.21 26.35
N ILE A 102 -25.71 1.83 25.19
CA ILE A 102 -24.60 1.56 24.28
C ILE A 102 -23.47 2.51 24.66
N SER A 103 -22.84 2.22 25.79
CA SER A 103 -21.64 2.91 26.24
C SER A 103 -20.72 1.83 26.75
N ASP A 104 -19.72 1.48 25.93
CA ASP A 104 -18.40 0.95 26.32
C ASP A 104 -17.79 0.13 25.18
N ALA A 105 -17.20 0.81 24.19
CA ALA A 105 -16.33 0.17 23.20
C ALA A 105 -15.34 1.17 22.58
N ALA A 106 -14.70 2.02 23.39
CA ALA A 106 -13.62 2.89 22.95
C ALA A 106 -12.32 2.49 23.65
N GLY A 107 -11.60 1.53 23.04
CA GLY A 107 -10.22 1.21 23.40
C GLY A 107 -9.94 -0.27 23.43
N LEU A 108 -9.68 -0.90 22.28
CA LEU A 108 -9.29 -2.30 22.26
C LEU A 108 -8.27 -2.63 21.15
N SER A 109 -7.24 -3.35 21.61
CA SER A 109 -6.12 -4.00 20.93
C SER A 109 -6.49 -4.81 19.67
N MET A 110 -5.57 -4.94 18.70
CA MET A 110 -5.72 -5.68 17.44
C MET A 110 -6.32 -7.11 17.57
N GLY A 111 -6.10 -7.81 18.69
CA GLY A 111 -6.71 -9.13 18.93
C GLY A 111 -8.20 -9.07 19.28
N ALA A 112 -8.65 -7.98 19.89
CA ALA A 112 -10.05 -7.71 20.17
C ALA A 112 -10.79 -7.14 18.94
N GLU A 113 -10.08 -6.56 17.97
CA GLU A 113 -10.67 -6.05 16.73
C GLU A 113 -11.29 -7.14 15.86
N MET A 114 -10.69 -8.34 15.78
CA MET A 114 -11.27 -9.44 14.97
C MET A 114 -12.58 -9.96 15.56
N ASN A 115 -12.66 -10.07 16.90
CA ASN A 115 -13.90 -10.45 17.59
C ASN A 115 -14.95 -9.35 17.50
N ALA A 116 -14.53 -8.08 17.59
CA ALA A 116 -15.41 -6.93 17.40
C ALA A 116 -16.01 -6.91 15.98
N ARG A 117 -15.21 -7.15 14.93
CA ARG A 117 -15.71 -7.21 13.53
C ARG A 117 -16.80 -8.27 13.35
N ALA A 118 -16.56 -9.49 13.83
CA ALA A 118 -17.54 -10.57 13.73
C ALA A 118 -18.84 -10.24 14.49
N SER A 119 -18.71 -9.59 15.66
CA SER A 119 -19.85 -9.12 16.45
C SER A 119 -20.63 -7.99 15.77
N VAL A 120 -19.94 -7.08 15.07
CA VAL A 120 -20.61 -6.01 14.32
C VAL A 120 -21.33 -6.59 13.10
N GLU A 121 -20.71 -7.52 12.38
CA GLU A 121 -21.36 -8.20 11.26
C GLU A 121 -22.60 -9.00 11.67
N SER A 122 -22.57 -9.67 12.82
CA SER A 122 -23.76 -10.37 13.33
C SER A 122 -24.89 -9.39 13.69
N LEU A 123 -24.55 -8.25 14.29
CA LEU A 123 -25.50 -7.19 14.60
C LEU A 123 -26.11 -6.56 13.33
N LEU A 124 -25.32 -6.33 12.28
CA LEU A 124 -25.85 -5.84 11.01
C LEU A 124 -26.75 -6.88 10.34
N LYS A 125 -26.37 -8.17 10.39
CA LYS A 125 -27.20 -9.27 9.86
C LYS A 125 -28.54 -9.40 10.58
N SER A 126 -28.61 -9.14 11.88
CA SER A 126 -29.89 -9.18 12.61
C SER A 126 -30.82 -8.01 12.28
N ASN A 127 -30.29 -6.97 11.62
CA ASN A 127 -31.04 -5.77 11.22
C ASN A 127 -31.12 -5.62 9.69
N ILE A 128 -31.11 -6.74 8.96
CA ILE A 128 -31.07 -6.74 7.49
C ILE A 128 -32.36 -6.26 6.82
N ASP A 129 -33.44 -6.14 7.59
CA ASP A 129 -34.72 -5.58 7.13
C ASP A 129 -34.62 -4.07 6.86
N ASP A 130 -33.63 -3.38 7.44
CA ASP A 130 -33.30 -2.01 7.04
C ASP A 130 -32.59 -2.02 5.68
N GLN A 131 -33.19 -1.33 4.70
CA GLN A 131 -32.68 -1.27 3.33
C GLN A 131 -31.24 -0.73 3.24
N LYS A 132 -30.87 0.27 4.05
CA LYS A 132 -29.51 0.83 4.06
C LYS A 132 -28.52 -0.19 4.64
N VAL A 133 -28.91 -0.90 5.69
CA VAL A 133 -28.09 -1.97 6.27
C VAL A 133 -27.90 -3.11 5.27
N LEU A 134 -28.95 -3.50 4.55
CA LEU A 134 -28.86 -4.49 3.47
C LEU A 134 -27.86 -4.06 2.38
N ASP A 135 -27.94 -2.82 1.91
CA ASP A 135 -27.04 -2.28 0.88
C ASP A 135 -25.57 -2.30 1.36
N ILE A 136 -25.33 -1.90 2.61
CA ILE A 136 -24.00 -1.96 3.23
C ILE A 136 -23.49 -3.42 3.29
N MET A 137 -24.33 -4.36 3.73
CA MET A 137 -23.98 -5.78 3.80
C MET A 137 -23.69 -6.38 2.41
N ILE A 138 -24.42 -5.97 1.37
CA ILE A 138 -24.15 -6.36 -0.01
C ILE A 138 -22.77 -5.85 -0.44
N ARG A 139 -22.44 -4.58 -0.14
CA ARG A 139 -21.11 -3.99 -0.45
C ARG A 139 -19.98 -4.75 0.25
N ILE A 140 -20.13 -5.06 1.54
CA ILE A 140 -19.14 -5.87 2.30
C ILE A 140 -18.96 -7.24 1.66
N ASN A 141 -20.06 -7.93 1.32
CA ASN A 141 -19.98 -9.26 0.71
C ASN A 141 -19.32 -9.23 -0.68
N ARG A 142 -19.59 -8.20 -1.49
CA ARG A 142 -18.90 -8.02 -2.78
C ARG A 142 -17.38 -7.92 -2.61
N LEU A 143 -16.93 -7.13 -1.64
CA LEU A 143 -15.50 -6.98 -1.34
C LEU A 143 -14.87 -8.29 -0.87
N LYS A 144 -15.53 -9.03 0.02
CA LYS A 144 -15.05 -10.34 0.50
C LYS A 144 -14.95 -11.38 -0.62
N LEU A 145 -15.85 -11.32 -1.61
CA LEU A 145 -15.88 -12.25 -2.73
C LEU A 145 -14.90 -11.90 -3.86
N LEU A 146 -14.33 -10.70 -3.87
CA LEU A 146 -13.52 -10.20 -4.98
C LEU A 146 -12.38 -11.16 -5.37
N ARG A 147 -11.60 -11.63 -4.39
CA ARG A 147 -10.50 -12.59 -4.61
C ARG A 147 -10.97 -13.94 -5.15
N SER A 148 -12.08 -14.43 -4.62
CA SER A 148 -12.66 -15.71 -5.06
C SER A 148 -13.15 -15.60 -6.49
N GLN A 149 -13.76 -14.47 -6.86
CA GLN A 149 -14.18 -14.17 -8.23
C GLN A 149 -13.00 -14.04 -9.18
N GLU A 150 -11.94 -13.34 -8.79
CA GLU A 150 -10.71 -13.20 -9.60
C GLU A 150 -10.08 -14.56 -9.90
N ARG A 151 -9.89 -15.40 -8.88
CA ARG A 151 -9.38 -16.77 -9.05
C ARG A 151 -10.28 -17.62 -9.96
N LEU A 152 -11.60 -17.47 -9.84
CA LEU A 152 -12.53 -18.20 -10.69
C LEU A 152 -12.43 -17.73 -12.14
N ARG A 153 -12.37 -16.41 -12.37
CA ARG A 153 -12.18 -15.81 -13.71
C ARG A 153 -10.88 -16.29 -14.35
N GLU A 154 -9.80 -16.33 -13.59
CA GLU A 154 -8.50 -16.83 -14.04
C GLU A 154 -8.58 -18.31 -14.45
N LYS A 155 -9.19 -19.17 -13.61
CA LYS A 155 -9.39 -20.59 -13.94
C LYS A 155 -10.24 -20.78 -15.20
N VAL A 156 -11.34 -20.05 -15.32
CA VAL A 156 -12.20 -20.09 -16.49
C VAL A 156 -11.46 -19.63 -17.73
N TYR A 157 -10.68 -18.54 -17.63
CA TYR A 157 -9.84 -18.05 -18.71
C TYR A 157 -8.86 -19.12 -19.20
N TYR A 158 -8.11 -19.77 -18.30
CA TYR A 158 -7.19 -20.84 -18.69
C TYR A 158 -7.89 -22.05 -19.28
N ALA A 159 -9.03 -22.45 -18.73
CA ALA A 159 -9.83 -23.54 -19.28
C ALA A 159 -10.30 -23.24 -20.72
N LEU A 160 -10.84 -22.04 -20.94
CA LEU A 160 -11.28 -21.57 -22.25
C LEU A 160 -10.10 -21.49 -23.22
N ARG A 161 -9.02 -20.85 -22.82
CA ARG A 161 -7.80 -20.71 -23.64
C ARG A 161 -7.24 -22.06 -24.09
N ASN A 162 -7.27 -23.06 -23.21
CA ASN A 162 -6.77 -24.40 -23.53
C ASN A 162 -7.76 -25.22 -24.38
N SER A 163 -9.05 -24.87 -24.36
CA SER A 163 -10.09 -25.54 -25.15
C SER A 163 -10.18 -25.07 -26.61
N ILE A 164 -9.68 -23.86 -26.91
CA ILE A 164 -9.68 -23.30 -28.25
C ILE A 164 -8.43 -23.77 -28.98
N ALA A 165 -8.60 -24.40 -30.15
CA ALA A 165 -7.47 -24.86 -30.94
C ALA A 165 -6.57 -23.65 -31.31
N PRO A 166 -5.23 -23.78 -31.20
CA PRO A 166 -4.32 -22.65 -31.39
C PRO A 166 -4.43 -22.04 -32.80
N GLU A 167 -4.88 -22.80 -33.80
CA GLU A 167 -5.09 -22.37 -35.18
C GLU A 167 -6.29 -21.40 -35.34
N THR A 168 -7.29 -21.46 -34.46
CA THR A 168 -8.45 -20.56 -34.49
C THR A 168 -8.18 -19.21 -33.83
N VAL A 169 -7.21 -19.15 -32.91
CA VAL A 169 -6.88 -17.95 -32.12
C VAL A 169 -6.18 -16.87 -32.96
N GLN A 170 -5.49 -17.24 -34.04
CA GLN A 170 -4.80 -16.27 -34.91
C GLN A 170 -5.76 -15.43 -35.78
N SER A 171 -7.02 -15.86 -35.97
CA SER A 171 -8.00 -15.14 -36.81
C SER A 171 -8.97 -14.26 -36.02
N SER A 172 -9.07 -14.42 -34.70
CA SER A 172 -9.89 -13.55 -33.86
C SER A 172 -9.01 -12.45 -33.30
N VAL A 173 -8.89 -11.35 -34.04
CA VAL A 173 -8.52 -10.05 -33.46
C VAL A 173 -9.64 -9.71 -32.50
N PHE A 174 -9.52 -10.12 -31.23
CA PHE A 174 -10.40 -9.63 -30.18
C PHE A 174 -10.15 -8.12 -30.12
N PRO A 175 -11.14 -7.29 -30.48
CA PRO A 175 -10.96 -5.87 -30.38
C PRO A 175 -10.91 -5.52 -28.90
N LEU A 176 -9.78 -4.93 -28.54
CA LEU A 176 -9.43 -4.24 -27.32
C LEU A 176 -8.94 -5.10 -26.14
N PRO A 177 -7.85 -4.67 -25.48
CA PRO A 177 -7.54 -5.13 -24.14
C PRO A 177 -8.78 -4.90 -23.28
N ILE A 178 -9.09 -5.84 -22.39
CA ILE A 178 -10.04 -5.62 -21.30
C ILE A 178 -9.60 -4.31 -20.66
N MET A 179 -10.37 -3.25 -20.92
CA MET A 179 -10.06 -1.91 -20.45
C MET A 179 -9.89 -2.02 -18.94
N GLU A 180 -8.79 -1.48 -18.42
CA GLU A 180 -8.47 -1.45 -17.00
C GLU A 180 -9.50 -0.58 -16.23
N ASP A 181 -10.75 -1.03 -16.18
CA ASP A 181 -11.87 -0.40 -15.45
C ASP A 181 -11.68 -0.48 -13.94
N ALA A 182 -10.65 -1.19 -13.45
CA ALA A 182 -10.46 -1.38 -12.01
C ALA A 182 -9.59 -0.29 -11.35
N LEU A 183 -8.67 0.36 -12.10
CA LEU A 183 -7.73 1.30 -11.49
C LEU A 183 -8.19 2.76 -11.61
N SER A 184 -8.76 3.15 -12.75
CA SER A 184 -9.29 4.51 -12.94
C SER A 184 -10.47 4.77 -11.98
N ASP A 185 -11.41 3.84 -11.92
CA ASP A 185 -12.57 3.90 -11.02
C ASP A 185 -12.14 3.87 -9.55
N ALA A 186 -11.10 3.09 -9.19
CA ALA A 186 -10.57 3.06 -7.84
C ALA A 186 -9.85 4.38 -7.45
N ILE A 187 -9.09 4.98 -8.37
CA ILE A 187 -8.44 6.29 -8.14
C ILE A 187 -9.49 7.39 -8.01
N GLU A 188 -10.54 7.36 -8.83
CA GLU A 188 -11.65 8.31 -8.77
C GLU A 188 -12.44 8.16 -7.46
N TYR A 189 -12.70 6.93 -7.01
CA TYR A 189 -13.34 6.65 -5.72
C TYR A 189 -12.50 7.16 -4.53
N VAL A 190 -11.17 7.02 -4.58
CA VAL A 190 -10.26 7.56 -3.55
C VAL A 190 -10.30 9.09 -3.49
N LYS A 191 -10.44 9.77 -4.64
CA LYS A 191 -10.59 11.23 -4.68
C LYS A 191 -11.92 11.69 -4.08
N LEU A 192 -13.01 10.94 -4.31
CA LEU A 192 -14.34 11.21 -3.75
C LEU A 192 -14.43 10.93 -2.23
N CYS A 193 -13.61 9.99 -1.72
CA CYS A 193 -13.60 9.61 -0.31
C CYS A 193 -12.63 10.45 0.55
N ARG A 194 -11.87 11.39 -0.02
CA ARG A 194 -11.12 12.36 0.81
C ARG A 194 -12.12 13.40 1.35
N PRO A 195 -12.34 13.48 2.67
CA PRO A 195 -13.03 14.64 3.23
C PRO A 195 -12.24 15.90 2.84
N PRO A 196 -12.91 17.04 2.59
CA PRO A 196 -12.23 18.29 2.33
C PRO A 196 -11.27 18.52 3.49
N VAL A 197 -9.98 18.69 3.18
CA VAL A 197 -8.97 19.07 4.15
C VAL A 197 -9.38 20.45 4.64
N VAL A 198 -10.11 20.51 5.75
CA VAL A 198 -10.31 21.73 6.48
C VAL A 198 -8.95 22.04 7.07
N CYS A 199 -8.20 22.91 6.39
CA CYS A 199 -7.01 23.53 6.95
C CYS A 199 -7.45 24.38 8.15
N THR A 200 -7.63 23.75 9.31
CA THR A 200 -7.65 24.47 10.58
C THR A 200 -6.23 24.95 10.79
N HIS A 201 -5.97 26.22 10.44
CA HIS A 201 -4.78 26.90 10.89
C HIS A 201 -4.72 26.76 12.42
N PRO A 202 -3.65 26.16 12.98
CA PRO A 202 -3.43 26.25 14.41
C PRO A 202 -3.22 27.72 14.73
N GLN A 203 -4.17 28.34 15.43
CA GLN A 203 -3.93 29.62 16.08
C GLN A 203 -2.84 29.38 17.13
N SER A 204 -1.63 29.78 16.77
CA SER A 204 -0.49 29.94 17.67
C SER A 204 -0.84 30.98 18.72
N SER A 205 -1.29 30.52 19.89
CA SER A 205 -1.28 31.31 21.12
C SER A 205 -0.55 30.52 22.18
N HIS A 206 0.77 30.63 22.19
CA HIS A 206 1.57 30.39 23.38
C HIS A 206 2.63 31.48 23.45
N ASP A 207 2.27 32.53 24.18
CA ASP A 207 3.22 33.39 24.87
C ASP A 207 3.87 32.51 25.95
N GLU A 208 5.14 32.15 25.78
CA GLU A 208 5.98 31.67 26.88
C GLU A 208 7.02 32.76 27.17
N GLU A 209 6.80 33.46 28.28
CA GLU A 209 7.76 34.34 28.92
C GLU A 209 8.99 33.51 29.34
N TYR A 210 10.11 33.74 28.67
CA TYR A 210 11.40 33.16 29.00
C TYR A 210 12.09 34.03 30.06
N GLU A 211 11.83 33.78 31.34
CA GLU A 211 12.65 34.36 32.42
C GLU A 211 14.02 33.68 32.45
N SER A 212 15.02 34.43 31.97
CA SER A 212 16.43 34.09 32.01
C SER A 212 17.06 34.58 33.31
N SER A 213 17.24 33.70 34.30
CA SER A 213 18.08 33.97 35.47
C SER A 213 19.40 33.19 35.38
N TYR A 214 20.48 33.87 34.96
CA TYR A 214 21.85 33.41 35.17
C TYR A 214 22.35 33.96 36.50
N THR A 215 22.66 33.08 37.45
CA THR A 215 23.49 33.40 38.62
C THR A 215 24.90 32.87 38.37
N THR A 216 25.83 33.80 38.14
CA THR A 216 27.27 33.55 38.14
C THR A 216 27.76 33.51 39.58
N THR A 217 28.23 32.37 40.07
CA THR A 217 29.07 32.31 41.27
C THR A 217 30.52 32.22 40.82
N GLU A 218 31.23 33.34 40.98
CA GLU A 218 32.68 33.43 41.01
C GLU A 218 33.16 32.64 42.24
N ASN A 219 34.07 31.69 42.02
CA ASN A 219 34.95 31.21 43.07
C ASN A 219 36.33 31.79 42.78
N GLU A 220 36.72 32.73 43.64
CA GLU A 220 38.09 33.22 43.79
C GLU A 220 38.99 32.15 44.43
N ASP A 221 40.28 32.33 44.22
CA ASP A 221 41.44 31.51 44.63
C ASP A 221 41.51 31.10 46.11
#